data_AF-A0A6B9GI52-F1
#
_entry.id   AF-A0A6B9GI52-F1
#
_cell.length_a   1.000
_cell.length_b   1.000
_cell.length_c   1.000
_cell.angle_alpha   90.00
_cell.angle_beta   90.00
_cell.angle_gamma   90.00
#
_symmetry.space_group_name_H-M   'P 1'
#
loop_
_entity.id
_entity.type
_entity.pdbx_description
1 polymer ?
#
loop_
_entity_poly.entity_id
_entity_poly.type
_entity_poly.pdbx_seq_one_letter_code
_entity_poly.pdbx_strand_id
1 'polypeptide(L)' 'MTDSTSLTRQRYTPEFKLRLVHMALKTLEENGSVAALARQHNVNDNLLFKWMRLWKNEGRVAKPRGRKTKT' A
#
# COMPACT_ATOMS: atom_id res chain seq x y z
N MET A 1 7.85 7.98 -28.60
CA MET A 1 6.49 7.63 -28.14
C MET A 1 6.57 7.00 -26.75
N THR A 2 6.63 7.80 -25.68
CA THR A 2 6.37 7.32 -24.31
C THR A 2 5.60 8.43 -23.63
N ASP A 3 4.28 8.28 -23.66
CA ASP A 3 3.33 9.21 -23.07
C ASP A 3 3.71 9.41 -21.60
N SER A 4 4.07 10.66 -21.25
CA SER A 4 4.22 11.08 -19.87
C SER A 4 2.82 11.21 -19.30
N THR A 5 2.14 10.08 -19.13
CA THR A 5 0.81 10.03 -18.53
C THR A 5 1.01 10.44 -17.08
N SER A 6 0.74 11.72 -16.82
CA SER A 6 0.25 12.29 -15.57
C SER A 6 0.24 11.28 -14.42
N LEU A 7 1.11 11.50 -13.44
CA LEU A 7 1.25 10.75 -12.17
C LEU A 7 -0.07 10.81 -11.36
N THR A 8 -1.15 10.26 -11.91
CA THR A 8 -2.40 10.07 -11.21
C THR A 8 -2.07 9.13 -10.06
N ARG A 9 -2.31 9.58 -8.82
CA ARG A 9 -2.10 8.73 -7.65
C ARG A 9 -2.89 7.45 -7.86
N GLN A 10 -2.16 6.35 -8.11
CA GLN A 10 -2.76 5.05 -8.35
C GLN A 10 -3.66 4.71 -7.15
N ARG A 11 -4.97 4.62 -7.41
CA ARG A 11 -5.98 4.42 -6.38
C ARG A 11 -6.19 2.93 -6.18
N TYR A 12 -5.54 2.40 -5.16
CA TYR A 12 -5.77 1.04 -4.71
C TYR A 12 -7.02 0.96 -3.82
N THR A 13 -7.87 -0.02 -4.08
CA THR A 13 -9.04 -0.31 -3.25
C THR A 13 -8.60 -0.81 -1.86
N PRO A 14 -9.39 -0.57 -0.79
CA PRO A 14 -9.08 -1.07 0.55
C PRO A 14 -8.85 -2.58 0.60
N GLU A 15 -9.61 -3.35 -0.17
CA GLU A 15 -9.57 -4.81 -0.22
C GLU A 15 -8.24 -5.28 -0.84
N PHE A 16 -7.80 -4.63 -1.92
CA PHE A 16 -6.50 -4.90 -2.53
C PHE A 16 -5.36 -4.61 -1.56
N LYS A 17 -5.42 -3.47 -0.85
CA LYS A 17 -4.41 -3.10 0.15
C LYS A 17 -4.34 -4.12 1.28
N LEU A 18 -5.48 -4.58 1.79
CA LEU A 18 -5.54 -5.61 2.83
C LEU A 18 -4.90 -6.92 2.38
N ARG A 19 -5.28 -7.39 1.19
CA ARG A 19 -4.70 -8.60 0.60
C ARG A 19 -3.18 -8.50 0.51
N LEU A 20 -2.68 -7.37 0.01
CA LEU A 20 -1.24 -7.18 -0.17
C LEU A 20 -0.49 -7.07 1.18
N VAL A 21 -1.10 -6.45 2.19
CA VAL A 21 -0.54 -6.40 3.54
C VAL A 21 -0.48 -7.80 4.18
N HIS A 22 -1.53 -8.61 4.05
CA HIS A 22 -1.50 -10.00 4.56
C HIS A 22 -0.42 -10.84 3.88
N MET A 23 -0.28 -10.73 2.55
CA MET A 23 0.80 -11.39 1.83
C MET A 23 2.18 -10.91 2.30
N ALA A 24 2.36 -9.60 2.49
CA ALA A 24 3.61 -9.03 2.95
C ALA A 24 3.99 -9.47 4.38
N LEU A 25 3.01 -9.60 5.29
CA LEU A 25 3.24 -10.13 6.63
C LEU A 25 3.68 -11.60 6.59
N LYS A 26 3.02 -12.43 5.78
CA LYS A 26 3.41 -13.83 5.58
C LYS A 26 4.81 -13.93 4.96
N THR A 27 5.10 -13.14 3.94
CA THR A 27 6.43 -13.09 3.32
C THR A 27 7.50 -12.69 4.34
N LEU A 28 7.20 -11.76 5.25
CA LEU A 28 8.13 -11.36 6.30
C LEU A 28 8.40 -12.49 7.31
N GLU A 29 7.38 -13.28 7.67
CA GLU A 29 7.53 -14.46 8.54
C GLU A 29 8.38 -15.56 7.90
N GLU A 30 8.28 -15.72 6.58
CA GLU A 30 9.07 -16.68 5.79
C GLU A 30 10.48 -16.15 5.41
N ASN A 31 10.94 -15.05 6.03
CA ASN A 31 12.20 -14.35 5.71
C ASN A 31 12.34 -13.91 4.24
N GLY A 32 11.22 -13.70 3.54
CA GLY A 32 11.18 -13.22 2.16
C GLY A 32 11.28 -11.70 2.02
N SER A 33 11.46 -11.23 0.78
CA SER A 33 11.57 -9.80 0.48
C SER A 33 10.21 -9.17 0.17
N VAL A 34 9.72 -8.33 1.09
CA VAL A 34 8.50 -7.52 0.88
C VAL A 34 8.65 -6.56 -0.32
N ALA A 35 9.86 -6.08 -0.60
CA ALA A 35 10.12 -5.23 -1.75
C ALA A 35 9.98 -5.99 -3.08
N ALA A 36 10.39 -7.26 -3.13
CA ALA A 36 10.18 -8.11 -4.30
C ALA A 36 8.68 -8.35 -4.55
N LEU A 37 7.92 -8.64 -3.48
CA LEU A 37 6.47 -8.76 -3.55
C LEU A 37 5.80 -7.49 -4.11
N ALA A 38 6.19 -6.32 -3.62
CA ALA A 38 5.64 -5.04 -4.10
C ALA A 38 5.86 -4.86 -5.61
N ARG A 39 7.09 -5.13 -6.09
CA ARG A 39 7.42 -5.06 -7.52
C ARG A 39 6.63 -6.05 -8.37
N GLN A 40 6.43 -7.28 -7.89
CA GLN A 40 5.60 -8.28 -8.57
C GLN A 40 4.15 -7.80 -8.76
N HIS A 41 3.64 -7.01 -7.82
CA HIS A 41 2.29 -6.45 -7.88
C HIS A 41 2.24 -5.04 -8.49
N ASN A 42 3.34 -4.52 -9.04
CA ASN A 42 3.47 -3.15 -9.55
C ASN A 42 3.07 -2.07 -8.52
N VAL A 43 3.35 -2.34 -7.24
CA VAL A 43 3.09 -1.45 -6.12
C VAL A 43 4.42 -0.86 -5.64
N ASN A 44 4.41 0.42 -5.29
CA ASN A 44 5.56 1.06 -4.67
C ASN A 44 5.81 0.43 -3.28
N ASP A 45 7.03 -0.03 -3.05
CA ASP A 45 7.48 -0.65 -1.80
C ASP A 45 7.24 0.28 -0.60
N ASN A 46 7.55 1.58 -0.72
CA ASN A 46 7.29 2.56 0.34
C ASN A 46 5.79 2.66 0.69
N LEU A 47 4.91 2.48 -0.29
CA LEU A 47 3.47 2.50 -0.08
C LEU A 47 3.00 1.24 0.66
N LEU A 48 3.55 0.09 0.32
CA LEU A 48 3.27 -1.17 1.01
C LEU A 48 3.76 -1.12 2.46
N PHE A 49 4.98 -0.63 2.72
CA PHE A 49 5.48 -0.43 4.09
C PHE A 49 4.57 0.49 4.91
N LYS A 50 4.05 1.56 4.28
CA LYS A 50 3.10 2.46 4.94
C LYS A 50 1.80 1.76 5.30
N TRP A 51 1.24 0.92 4.42
CA TRP A 51 0.03 0.16 4.72
C TRP A 51 0.26 -0.89 5.81
N MET A 52 1.38 -1.61 5.78
CA MET A 52 1.75 -2.54 6.85
C MET A 52 1.85 -1.84 8.20
N ARG A 53 2.47 -0.65 8.25
CA ARG A 53 2.59 0.13 9.49
C ARG A 53 1.23 0.56 10.02
N LEU A 54 0.35 1.05 9.14
CA LEU A 54 -1.01 1.44 9.53
C LEU A 54 -1.82 0.23 10.03
N TRP A 55 -1.66 -0.93 9.39
CA TRP A 55 -2.33 -2.15 9.81
C TRP A 55 -1.88 -2.59 11.20
N LYS A 56 -0.57 -2.62 11.46
CA LYS A 56 -0.02 -2.98 12.78
C LYS A 56 -0.43 -2.01 13.89
N ASN A 57 -0.57 -0.73 13.59
CA ASN A 57 -0.86 0.30 14.60
C ASN A 57 -2.36 0.55 14.82
N GLU A 58 -3.17 0.48 13.77
CA GLU A 58 -4.56 0.97 13.76
C GLU A 58 -5.57 -0.09 13.28
N GLY A 59 -5.11 -1.28 12.88
CA GLY A 59 -5.98 -2.33 12.32
C GLY A 59 -6.62 -1.96 10.97
N ARG A 60 -6.02 -1.02 10.23
CA ARG A 60 -6.54 -0.54 8.93
C ARG A 60 -5.44 -0.21 7.94
N VAL A 61 -5.74 -0.33 6.64
CA VAL A 61 -4.78 -0.09 5.54
C VAL A 61 -4.96 1.26 4.84
N ALA A 62 -5.98 2.01 5.21
CA ALA A 62 -6.25 3.34 4.67
C ALA A 62 -6.65 4.29 5.78
N LYS A 63 -6.10 5.51 5.74
CA LYS A 63 -6.55 6.58 6.64
C LYS A 63 -7.90 7.09 6.14
N PRO A 64 -8.94 7.21 6.99
CA PRO A 64 -10.15 7.91 6.61
C PRO A 64 -9.75 9.31 6.15
N ARG A 65 -10.30 9.73 5.01
CA ARG A 65 -10.09 11.10 4.54
C ARG A 65 -10.73 12.01 5.58
N GLY A 66 -9.92 12.59 6.46
CA GLY A 66 -10.36 13.67 7.31
C GLY A 66 -10.90 14.76 6.39
N ARG A 67 -12.20 15.06 6.51
CA ARG A 67 -12.73 16.30 5.95
C ARG A 67 -11.88 17.40 6.57
N LYS A 68 -11.11 18.13 5.75
CA LYS A 68 -10.62 19.42 6.21
C LYS A 68 -11.86 20.28 6.38
N THR A 69 -12.35 20.44 7.59
CA THR A 69 -13.30 21.51 7.92
C THR A 69 -12.58 22.81 7.59
N LYS A 70 -13.05 23.45 6.52
CA LYS A 70 -12.64 24.80 6.13
C LYS A 70 -13.26 25.73 7.18
N THR A 71 -12.43 26.28 8.06
CA THR A 71 -12.80 27.42 8.92
C THR A 71 -13.05 28.64 8.06
#